data_AF-A0A1V5P048-F1
#
_entry.id   AF-A0A1V5P048-F1
#
_cell.length_a   1.000
_cell.length_b   1.000
_cell.length_c   1.000
_cell.angle_alpha   90.00
_cell.angle_beta   90.00
_cell.angle_gamma   90.00
#
_symmetry.space_group_name_H-M   'P 1'
#
loop_
_entity.id
_entity.type
_entity.pdbx_description
1 polymer ?
#
loop_
_entity_poly.entity_id
_entity_poly.type
_entity_poly.pdbx_seq_one_letter_code
_entity_poly.pdbx_strand_id
1 'polypeptide(L)'
;MYKKSDVARLRFVLAKIDDLQGYLARFPYVEALFQDAMACDAVLMCLLQIGETIQKVENATWAAQLPVQGAYVVRNIIAHDYEGVDLSIIVKIVSEDIPPLRAKVIQLLSGEGS
;
A
#
# COMPACT_ATOMS: atom_id res chain seq x y z
N MET A 1 -21.05 12.62 -8.36
CA MET A 1 -19.73 11.95 -8.34
C MET A 1 -19.86 10.70 -7.48
N TYR A 2 -19.71 9.50 -8.06
CA TYR A 2 -20.01 8.25 -7.36
C TYR A 2 -19.04 8.07 -6.19
N LYS A 3 -19.55 8.15 -4.95
CA LYS A 3 -18.83 7.67 -3.77
C LYS A 3 -18.61 6.17 -4.01
N LYS A 4 -17.37 5.76 -4.28
CA LYS A 4 -17.03 4.32 -4.21
C LYS A 4 -17.51 3.80 -2.85
N SER A 5 -17.95 2.55 -2.73
CA SER A 5 -18.13 1.95 -1.41
C SER A 5 -16.74 1.71 -0.79
N ASP A 6 -16.63 1.68 0.53
CA ASP A 6 -15.35 1.36 1.19
C ASP A 6 -14.85 -0.04 0.80
N VAL A 7 -15.75 -0.96 0.49
CA VAL A 7 -15.46 -2.24 -0.16
C VAL A 7 -14.64 -2.05 -1.43
N ALA A 8 -15.07 -1.17 -2.33
CA ALA A 8 -14.36 -0.92 -3.59
C ALA A 8 -12.97 -0.27 -3.35
N ARG A 9 -12.83 0.55 -2.30
CA ARG A 9 -11.51 1.08 -1.86
C ARG A 9 -10.61 -0.04 -1.37
N LEU A 10 -11.11 -0.91 -0.48
CA LEU A 10 -10.32 -2.02 0.06
C LEU A 10 -9.94 -3.04 -1.00
N ARG A 11 -10.84 -3.35 -1.95
CA ARG A 11 -10.50 -4.20 -3.10
C ARG A 11 -9.42 -3.57 -3.97
N PHE A 12 -9.46 -2.25 -4.16
CA PHE A 12 -8.41 -1.53 -4.89
C PHE A 12 -7.08 -1.56 -4.15
N VAL A 13 -7.07 -1.34 -2.82
CA VAL A 13 -5.87 -1.49 -1.99
C VAL A 13 -5.29 -2.89 -2.12
N LEU A 14 -6.13 -3.93 -2.01
CA LEU A 14 -5.69 -5.31 -2.16
C LEU A 14 -5.05 -5.57 -3.53
N ALA A 15 -5.68 -5.10 -4.61
CA ALA A 15 -5.12 -5.22 -5.95
C ALA A 15 -3.75 -4.55 -6.08
N LYS A 16 -3.55 -3.36 -5.49
CA LYS A 16 -2.25 -2.67 -5.51
C LYS A 16 -1.19 -3.38 -4.66
N ILE A 17 -1.58 -4.03 -3.57
CA ILE A 17 -0.67 -4.88 -2.80
C ILE A 17 -0.27 -6.10 -3.63
N ASP A 18 -1.21 -6.75 -4.31
CA ASP A 18 -0.92 -7.92 -5.14
C ASP A 18 -0.02 -7.54 -6.34
N ASP A 19 -0.24 -6.39 -6.99
CA ASP A 19 0.64 -5.84 -8.04
C ASP A 19 2.06 -5.65 -7.50
N LEU A 20 2.19 -4.98 -6.34
CA LEU A 20 3.46 -4.74 -5.67
C LEU A 20 4.19 -6.05 -5.37
N GLN A 21 3.50 -7.05 -4.84
CA GLN A 21 4.08 -8.37 -4.56
C GLN A 21 4.54 -9.08 -5.84
N GLY A 22 3.77 -8.94 -6.94
CA GLY A 22 4.16 -9.44 -8.26
C GLY A 22 5.43 -8.79 -8.79
N TYR A 23 5.65 -7.50 -8.54
CA TYR A 23 6.90 -6.83 -8.89
C TYR A 23 8.08 -7.34 -8.06
N LEU A 24 7.91 -7.48 -6.74
CA LEU A 24 8.98 -8.00 -5.87
C LEU A 24 9.42 -9.41 -6.26
N ALA A 25 8.49 -10.28 -6.62
CA ALA A 25 8.78 -11.66 -7.00
C ALA A 25 9.67 -11.79 -8.26
N ARG A 26 9.83 -10.71 -9.04
CA ARG A 26 10.73 -10.68 -10.21
C ARG A 26 12.20 -10.47 -9.83
N PHE A 27 12.48 -10.14 -8.57
CA PHE A 27 13.82 -9.85 -8.07
C PHE A 27 14.22 -10.86 -6.98
N PRO A 28 15.53 -11.17 -6.85
CA PRO A 28 15.99 -12.14 -5.86
C PRO A 28 15.85 -11.66 -4.41
N TYR A 29 15.84 -10.34 -4.20
CA TYR A 29 15.63 -9.67 -2.91
C TYR A 29 15.13 -8.23 -3.15
N VAL A 30 14.53 -7.62 -2.13
CA VAL A 30 13.81 -6.32 -2.27
C VAL A 30 14.75 -5.21 -2.71
N GLU A 31 15.99 -5.20 -2.23
CA GLU A 31 16.97 -4.16 -2.55
C GLU A 31 17.38 -4.18 -4.03
N ALA A 32 17.35 -5.35 -4.69
CA ALA A 32 17.67 -5.48 -6.11
C ALA A 32 16.65 -4.76 -7.00
N LEU A 33 15.43 -4.56 -6.53
CA LEU A 33 14.39 -3.82 -7.25
C LEU A 33 14.79 -2.37 -7.48
N PHE A 34 15.52 -1.74 -6.55
CA PHE A 34 15.93 -0.35 -6.69
C PHE A 34 17.06 -0.13 -7.70
N GLN A 35 17.63 -1.20 -8.26
CA GLN A 35 18.54 -1.11 -9.41
C GLN A 35 17.79 -1.02 -10.74
N ASP A 36 16.48 -1.30 -10.74
CA ASP A 36 15.58 -1.15 -11.88
C ASP A 36 14.64 0.04 -11.62
N ALA A 37 14.89 1.15 -12.32
CA ALA A 37 14.13 2.39 -12.16
C ALA A 37 12.62 2.18 -12.40
N MET A 38 12.25 1.37 -13.39
CA MET A 38 10.84 1.10 -13.68
C MET A 38 10.17 0.32 -12.55
N ALA A 39 10.88 -0.66 -11.98
CA ALA A 39 10.35 -1.44 -10.88
C ALA A 39 10.25 -0.62 -9.58
N CYS A 40 11.26 0.21 -9.30
CA CYS A 40 11.21 1.20 -8.22
C CYS A 40 10.00 2.12 -8.34
N ASP A 41 9.83 2.78 -9.50
CA ASP A 41 8.71 3.68 -9.77
C ASP A 41 7.36 2.95 -9.61
N ALA A 42 7.26 1.71 -10.09
CA ALA A 42 6.05 0.91 -9.98
C ALA A 42 5.68 0.59 -8.51
N VAL A 43 6.67 0.23 -7.68
CA VAL A 43 6.46 -0.02 -6.25
C VAL A 43 6.06 1.25 -5.51
N LEU A 44 6.77 2.36 -5.74
CA LEU A 44 6.44 3.65 -5.12
C LEU A 44 5.03 4.11 -5.50
N MET A 45 4.65 3.94 -6.77
CA MET A 45 3.31 4.25 -7.26
C MET A 45 2.23 3.38 -6.62
N CYS A 46 2.50 2.10 -6.33
CA CYS A 46 1.59 1.25 -5.59
C CYS A 46 1.43 1.72 -4.14
N LEU A 47 2.53 2.02 -3.45
CA LEU A 47 2.53 2.52 -2.07
C LEU A 47 1.76 3.84 -1.95
N LEU A 48 1.95 4.76 -2.89
CA LEU A 48 1.24 6.04 -2.95
C LEU A 48 -0.28 5.83 -3.08
N GLN A 49 -0.71 4.97 -4.01
CA GLN A 49 -2.12 4.66 -4.24
C GLN A 49 -2.77 3.93 -3.06
N ILE A 50 -2.04 3.01 -2.42
CA ILE A 50 -2.48 2.34 -1.20
C ILE A 50 -2.72 3.38 -0.10
N GLY A 51 -1.73 4.24 0.13
CA GLY A 51 -1.80 5.28 1.16
C GLY A 51 -3.00 6.21 0.96
N GLU A 52 -3.13 6.77 -0.24
CA GLU A 52 -4.23 7.68 -0.58
C GLU A 52 -5.61 7.01 -0.45
N THR A 53 -5.71 5.73 -0.81
CA THR A 53 -6.99 5.02 -0.77
C THR A 53 -7.41 4.66 0.65
N ILE A 54 -6.47 4.24 1.51
CA ILE A 54 -6.73 3.95 2.93
C ILE A 54 -7.28 5.18 3.64
N GLN A 55 -6.72 6.37 3.36
CA GLN A 55 -7.20 7.62 3.98
C GLN A 55 -8.62 8.01 3.58
N LYS A 56 -9.13 7.51 2.47
CA LYS A 56 -10.47 7.82 1.95
C LYS A 56 -11.54 6.86 2.45
N VAL A 57 -11.21 5.90 3.32
CA VAL A 57 -12.18 4.97 3.93
C VAL A 57 -13.05 5.76 4.91
N GLU A 58 -14.37 5.77 4.69
CA GLU A 58 -15.32 6.56 5.50
C GLU A 58 -15.84 5.77 6.72
N ASN A 59 -15.87 4.44 6.65
CA ASN A 59 -16.30 3.56 7.74
C ASN A 59 -15.30 3.64 8.92
N ALA A 60 -15.73 4.26 10.01
CA ALA A 60 -14.90 4.47 11.20
C ALA A 60 -14.38 3.16 11.82
N THR A 61 -15.18 2.09 11.82
CA THR A 61 -14.78 0.78 12.37
C THR A 61 -13.67 0.14 11.54
N TRP A 62 -13.68 0.34 10.24
CA TRP A 62 -12.63 -0.16 9.34
C TRP A 62 -11.40 0.72 9.40
N ALA A 63 -11.58 2.04 9.34
CA ALA A 63 -10.51 3.02 9.43
C ALA A 63 -9.70 2.84 10.72
N ALA A 64 -10.34 2.56 11.85
CA ALA A 64 -9.67 2.31 13.13
C ALA A 64 -8.79 1.04 13.14
N GLN A 65 -9.01 0.11 12.21
CA GLN A 65 -8.22 -1.13 12.09
C GLN A 65 -7.14 -1.05 11.01
N LEU A 66 -7.13 0.02 10.22
CA LEU A 66 -6.16 0.25 9.16
C LEU A 66 -5.05 1.19 9.65
N PRO A 67 -3.83 1.09 9.11
CA PRO A 67 -2.70 1.94 9.50
C PRO A 67 -2.80 3.33 8.84
N VAL A 68 -3.90 4.07 9.07
CA VAL A 68 -4.21 5.35 8.39
C VAL A 68 -3.07 6.36 8.54
N GLN A 69 -2.46 6.45 9.73
CA GLN A 69 -1.38 7.38 10.01
C GLN A 69 -0.05 6.96 9.35
N GLY A 70 0.25 5.66 9.34
CA GLY A 70 1.41 5.13 8.61
C GLY A 70 1.28 5.36 7.11
N ALA A 71 0.10 5.03 6.56
CA ALA A 71 -0.26 5.27 5.16
C ALA A 71 -0.10 6.74 4.74
N TYR A 72 -0.49 7.69 5.60
CA TYR A 72 -0.27 9.11 5.38
C TYR A 72 1.22 9.48 5.28
N VAL A 73 2.01 9.00 6.24
CA VAL A 73 3.45 9.29 6.30
C VAL A 73 4.15 8.74 5.06
N VAL A 74 3.89 7.49 4.69
CA VAL A 74 4.46 6.88 3.47
C VAL A 74 4.07 7.67 2.23
N ARG A 75 2.79 8.02 2.09
CA ARG A 75 2.31 8.84 0.97
C ARG A 75 3.03 10.19 0.91
N ASN A 76 3.26 10.83 2.05
CA ASN A 76 3.92 12.13 2.11
C ASN A 76 5.42 12.05 1.80
N ILE A 77 6.12 11.04 2.32
CA ILE A 77 7.53 10.80 2.01
C ILE A 77 7.71 10.62 0.50
N ILE A 78 6.89 9.75 -0.11
CA ILE A 78 6.99 9.47 -1.54
C ILE A 78 6.61 10.70 -2.40
N ALA A 79 5.60 11.47 -1.99
CA ALA A 79 5.13 12.62 -2.76
C ALA A 79 6.03 13.87 -2.67
N HIS A 80 6.75 14.06 -1.56
CA HIS A 80 7.55 15.25 -1.33
C HIS A 80 9.05 15.02 -1.54
N ASP A 81 9.57 13.85 -1.19
CA ASP A 81 11.01 13.53 -1.27
C ASP A 81 11.31 12.50 -2.38
N TYR A 82 10.56 12.49 -3.49
CA TYR A 82 10.71 11.48 -4.56
C TYR A 82 12.17 11.25 -5.02
N GLU A 83 12.99 12.30 -5.07
CA GLU A 83 14.43 12.22 -5.42
C GLU A 83 15.34 11.85 -4.25
N GLY A 84 14.88 11.97 -3.00
CA GLY A 84 15.63 11.77 -1.76
C GLY A 84 15.07 10.69 -0.83
N VAL A 85 14.07 9.91 -1.27
CA VAL A 85 13.47 8.84 -0.45
C VAL A 85 14.56 7.87 -0.03
N ASP A 86 14.71 7.72 1.29
CA ASP A 86 15.56 6.68 1.84
C ASP A 86 14.97 5.31 1.48
N LEU A 87 15.60 4.65 0.52
CA LEU A 87 15.16 3.35 0.00
C LEU A 87 15.14 2.28 1.09
N SER A 88 15.93 2.42 2.16
CA SER A 88 15.88 1.50 3.30
C SER A 88 14.52 1.54 4.02
N ILE A 89 13.88 2.71 4.04
CA ILE A 89 12.52 2.87 4.58
C ILE A 89 11.52 2.14 3.69
N ILE A 90 11.67 2.23 2.36
CA ILE A 90 10.78 1.54 1.42
C ILE A 90 10.94 0.03 1.51
N VAL A 91 12.18 -0.48 1.59
CA VAL A 91 12.46 -1.90 1.84
C VAL A 91 11.72 -2.37 3.08
N LYS A 92 11.81 -1.60 4.18
CA LYS A 92 11.15 -1.94 5.44
C LYS A 92 9.62 -1.96 5.29
N ILE A 93 9.02 -0.91 4.73
CA ILE A 93 7.56 -0.83 4.53
C ILE A 93 7.08 -2.03 3.71
N VAL A 94 7.76 -2.32 2.61
CA VAL A 94 7.40 -3.40 1.71
C VAL A 94 7.52 -4.77 2.37
N SER A 95 8.55 -4.97 3.20
CA SER A 95 8.85 -6.27 3.82
C SER A 95 8.08 -6.51 5.12
N GLU A 96 7.80 -5.46 5.88
CA GLU A 96 7.26 -5.55 7.25
C GLU A 96 5.81 -5.03 7.36
N ASP A 97 5.46 -3.94 6.67
CA ASP A 97 4.16 -3.27 6.85
C ASP A 97 3.10 -3.72 5.83
N ILE A 98 3.51 -4.03 4.59
CA ILE A 98 2.60 -4.46 3.53
C ILE A 98 1.98 -5.84 3.78
N PRO A 99 2.72 -6.88 4.23
CA PRO A 99 2.13 -8.19 4.52
C PRO A 99 1.01 -8.15 5.57
N PRO A 100 1.17 -7.52 6.76
CA PRO A 100 0.08 -7.44 7.74
C PRO A 100 -1.07 -6.56 7.26
N LEU A 101 -0.80 -5.48 6.50
CA LEU A 101 -1.85 -4.68 5.86
C LEU A 101 -2.72 -5.53 4.92
N ARG A 102 -2.09 -6.36 4.07
CA ARG A 102 -2.80 -7.28 3.16
C ARG A 102 -3.75 -8.19 3.93
N ALA A 103 -3.25 -8.85 4.98
CA ALA A 103 -4.03 -9.75 5.81
C ALA A 103 -5.22 -9.03 6.46
N LYS A 104 -5.00 -7.80 6.95
CA LYS A 104 -6.05 -6.97 7.53
C LYS A 104 -7.13 -6.60 6.51
N VAL A 105 -6.75 -6.19 5.30
CA VAL A 105 -7.69 -5.84 4.22
C VAL A 105 -8.54 -7.05 3.83
N ILE A 106 -7.94 -8.23 3.71
CA ILE A 106 -8.66 -9.48 3.44
C ILE A 106 -9.66 -9.78 4.56
N GLN A 107 -9.23 -9.68 5.82
CA GLN A 107 -10.10 -9.91 6.99
C GLN A 107 -11.33 -8.98 6.96
N LEU A 108 -11.14 -7.68 6.68
CA LEU A 108 -12.23 -6.71 6.59
C LEU A 108 -13.20 -7.04 5.45
N LEU A 109 -12.68 -7.45 4.29
CA LEU A 109 -13.50 -7.83 3.13
C LEU A 109 -14.26 -9.16 3.33
N SER A 110 -13.70 -10.10 4.10
CA SER A 110 -14.36 -11.38 4.42
C SER A 110 -15.38 -11.25 5.55
N GLY A 111 -15.24 -10.26 6.44
CA GLY A 111 -16.13 -10.02 7.58
C GLY A 111 -17.49 -9.39 7.23
N GLU A 112 -17.72 -8.98 5.97
CA GLU A 112 -19.03 -8.50 5.50
C GLU A 112 -20.05 -9.61 5.22
N GLY A 113 -19.68 -10.88 5.45
CA GLY A 113 -20.50 -12.06 5.15
C GLY A 113 -21.09 -12.78 6.37
N SER A 114 -21.27 -12.13 7.52
CA SER A 114 -21.87 -12.74 8.73
C SER A 114 -22.95 -11.87 9.35
#